data_AF-A0A3P6DK97-F1
#
_entry.id   AF-A0A3P6DK97-F1
#
_cell.length_a   1.000
_cell.length_b   1.000
_cell.length_c   1.000
_cell.angle_alpha   90.00
_cell.angle_beta   90.00
_cell.angle_gamma   90.00
#
_symmetry.space_group_name_H-M   'P 1'
#
loop_
_entity.id
_entity.type
_entity.pdbx_description
1 polymer ?
#
loop_
_entity_poly.entity_id
_entity_poly.type
_entity_poly.pdbx_seq_one_letter_code
_entity_poly.pdbx_strand_id
1 'polypeptide(L)'
;SAAHVLITSYSSPSSTQEEKSLCDYTKGRWKGRWVRDEMGPLYNGSSCGTIKDGQNCLRHGRPDSGYLYWKWKPNQCDIPRFDANRFLDF
;
A
#
# COMPACT_ATOMS: atom_id res chain seq x y z
N SER A 1 -1.31 -51.50 44.68
CA SER A 1 -1.45 -51.05 43.28
C SER A 1 -1.75 -49.56 43.25
N ALA A 2 -0.84 -48.76 42.69
CA ALA A 2 -1.10 -47.36 42.37
C ALA A 2 -1.31 -47.26 40.85
N ALA A 3 -2.45 -46.74 40.42
CA ALA A 3 -2.74 -46.50 39.01
C ALA A 3 -2.07 -45.18 38.59
N HIS A 4 -1.21 -45.23 37.58
CA HIS A 4 -0.62 -44.05 36.97
C HIS A 4 -1.64 -43.38 36.04
N VAL A 5 -1.95 -42.10 36.28
CA VAL A 5 -2.75 -41.28 35.37
C VAL A 5 -1.86 -40.89 34.19
N LEU A 6 -2.19 -41.39 33.00
CA LEU A 6 -1.52 -40.99 31.76
C LEU A 6 -2.00 -39.58 31.37
N ILE A 7 -1.15 -38.57 31.60
CA ILE A 7 -1.35 -37.22 31.05
C ILE A 7 -1.05 -37.31 29.55
N THR A 8 -2.06 -37.56 28.73
CA THR A 8 -1.95 -37.41 27.27
C THR A 8 -1.85 -35.92 26.97
N SER A 9 -0.65 -35.43 26.70
CA SER A 9 -0.42 -34.06 26.22
C SER A 9 -1.13 -33.89 24.88
N TYR A 10 -2.24 -33.17 24.89
CA TYR A 10 -3.01 -32.85 23.69
C TYR A 10 -2.19 -31.87 22.84
N SER A 11 -1.43 -32.39 21.87
CA SER A 11 -0.78 -31.57 20.86
C SER A 11 -1.89 -30.97 19.99
N SER A 12 -2.13 -29.67 20.18
CA SER A 12 -3.02 -28.90 19.31
C SER A 12 -2.50 -28.99 17.87
N PRO A 13 -3.38 -29.14 16.86
CA PRO A 13 -2.95 -29.15 15.48
C PRO A 13 -2.35 -27.78 15.16
N SER A 14 -1.07 -27.76 14.82
CA SER A 14 -0.40 -26.63 14.21
C SER A 14 -1.04 -26.40 12.84
N SER A 15 -2.15 -25.67 12.81
CA SER A 15 -2.61 -25.04 11.59
C SER A 15 -1.58 -23.99 11.21
N THR A 16 -0.66 -24.36 10.32
CA THR A 16 0.00 -23.38 9.46
C THR A 16 -1.06 -22.82 8.52
N GLN A 17 -1.95 -21.99 9.07
CA GLN A 17 -2.60 -20.95 8.30
C GLN A 17 -1.43 -20.07 7.87
N GLU A 18 -1.13 -20.08 6.58
CA GLU A 18 -0.27 -19.07 5.97
C GLU A 18 -1.00 -17.74 6.17
N GLU A 19 -0.74 -17.12 7.32
CA GLU A 19 -1.14 -15.75 7.65
C GLU A 19 -0.64 -14.90 6.49
N LYS A 20 -1.52 -14.60 5.54
CA LYS A 20 -1.23 -13.73 4.42
C LYS A 20 -0.85 -12.40 5.04
N SER A 21 0.46 -12.16 5.17
CA SER A 21 0.96 -11.08 6.01
C SER A 21 0.25 -9.80 5.63
N LEU A 22 -0.48 -9.22 6.58
CA LEU A 22 -1.22 -7.98 6.35
C LEU A 22 -0.27 -6.96 5.73
N CYS A 23 -0.65 -6.43 4.57
CA CYS A 23 0.17 -5.41 3.94
C CYS A 23 0.07 -4.12 4.74
N ASP A 24 1.16 -3.77 5.44
CA ASP A 24 1.26 -2.50 6.13
C ASP A 24 1.67 -1.40 5.14
N TYR A 25 0.70 -0.63 4.67
CA TYR A 25 0.91 0.46 3.72
C TYR A 25 1.77 1.61 4.30
N THR A 26 1.94 1.68 5.63
CA THR A 26 2.49 2.84 6.34
C THR A 26 3.99 2.75 6.62
N LYS A 27 4.63 1.57 6.49
CA LYS A 27 6.04 1.36 6.90
C LYS A 27 7.05 1.96 5.90
N GLY A 28 7.10 3.29 5.95
CA GLY A 28 7.75 4.27 5.07
C GLY A 28 9.28 4.29 4.99
N ARG A 29 10.00 3.69 5.95
CA ARG A 29 11.45 3.92 6.09
C ARG A 29 12.31 2.66 6.19
N TRP A 30 11.74 1.55 6.67
CA TRP A 30 12.47 0.28 6.83
C TRP A 30 11.89 -0.86 5.99
N LYS A 31 10.69 -0.68 5.42
CA LYS A 31 9.96 -1.74 4.68
C LYS A 31 9.21 -1.24 3.44
N GLY A 32 9.65 -0.15 2.83
CA GLY A 32 9.09 0.32 1.56
C GLY A 32 10.00 1.33 0.88
N ARG A 33 9.69 1.68 -0.36
CA ARG A 33 10.50 2.61 -1.17
C ARG A 33 9.66 3.37 -2.18
N TRP A 34 10.12 4.56 -2.54
CA TRP A 34 9.62 5.27 -3.70
C TRP A 34 10.15 4.60 -4.97
N VAL A 35 9.25 4.32 -5.92
CA VAL A 35 9.59 3.77 -7.24
C VAL A 35 8.99 4.65 -8.32
N ARG A 36 9.57 4.65 -9.52
CA ARG A 36 8.99 5.34 -10.67
C ARG A 36 7.74 4.61 -11.15
N ASP A 37 6.71 5.38 -11.48
CA ASP A 37 5.47 4.89 -12.11
C ASP A 37 5.45 5.35 -13.56
N GLU A 38 5.63 4.42 -14.49
CA GLU A 38 5.70 4.70 -15.93
C GLU A 38 4.35 5.15 -16.50
N MET A 39 3.24 4.77 -15.85
CA MET A 39 1.90 5.23 -16.20
C MET A 39 1.64 6.70 -15.81
N GLY A 40 2.53 7.31 -15.03
CA GLY A 40 2.40 8.70 -14.58
C GLY A 40 1.27 8.95 -13.57
N PRO A 41 1.02 10.22 -13.24
CA PRO A 41 0.01 10.60 -12.26
C PRO A 41 -1.41 10.36 -12.81
N LEU A 42 -2.37 10.09 -11.92
CA LEU A 42 -3.78 9.97 -12.30
C LEU A 42 -4.40 11.31 -12.71
N TYR A 43 -3.87 12.40 -12.15
CA TYR A 43 -4.23 13.77 -12.49
C TYR A 43 -3.04 14.69 -12.21
N ASN A 44 -3.00 15.85 -12.87
CA ASN A 44 -1.98 16.87 -12.63
C ASN A 44 -2.59 18.28 -12.62
N GLY A 45 -1.73 19.29 -12.45
CA GLY A 45 -2.12 20.71 -12.41
C GLY A 45 -2.83 21.23 -13.66
N SER A 46 -2.80 20.50 -14.78
CA SER A 46 -3.50 20.84 -16.02
C SER A 46 -4.81 20.07 -16.23
N SER A 47 -4.96 18.88 -15.63
CA SER A 47 -6.13 18.01 -15.82
C SER A 47 -7.16 18.12 -14.69
N CYS A 48 -6.81 18.72 -13.55
CA CYS A 48 -7.69 18.83 -12.39
C CYS A 48 -7.93 20.30 -12.02
N GLY A 49 -9.12 20.81 -12.37
CA GLY A 49 -9.52 22.19 -12.11
C GLY A 49 -9.82 22.51 -10.63
N THR A 50 -9.84 21.51 -9.76
CA THR A 50 -10.13 21.67 -8.32
C THR A 50 -8.86 21.73 -7.46
N ILE A 51 -7.66 21.59 -8.06
CA ILE A 51 -6.40 21.80 -7.34
C ILE A 51 -6.37 23.23 -6.82
N LYS A 52 -6.15 23.38 -5.51
CA LYS A 52 -6.06 24.69 -4.86
C LYS A 52 -4.94 25.51 -5.47
N ASP A 53 -5.17 26.82 -5.56
CA ASP A 53 -4.29 27.75 -6.24
C ASP A 53 -2.82 27.61 -5.78
N GLY A 54 -2.57 27.77 -4.48
CA GLY A 54 -1.24 27.64 -3.86
C GLY A 54 -0.61 26.24 -3.93
N GLN A 55 -1.30 25.23 -4.47
CA GLN A 55 -0.80 23.86 -4.63
C GLN A 55 -0.50 23.50 -6.10
N ASN A 56 -0.85 24.37 -7.06
CA ASN A 56 -0.64 24.10 -8.48
C ASN A 56 0.78 24.49 -8.93
N CYS A 57 1.77 23.67 -8.58
CA CYS A 57 3.18 23.91 -8.93
C CYS A 57 3.41 24.05 -10.44
N LEU A 58 2.67 23.29 -11.28
CA LEU A 58 2.77 23.36 -12.74
C LEU A 58 2.40 24.75 -13.23
N ARG A 59 1.28 25.29 -12.75
CA ARG A 59 0.83 26.64 -13.11
C ARG A 59 1.72 27.73 -12.51
N HIS A 60 2.39 27.46 -11.38
CA HIS A 60 3.31 28.40 -10.73
C HIS A 60 4.76 28.25 -11.21
N GLY A 61 4.97 27.71 -12.41
CA GLY A 61 6.25 27.81 -13.11
C GLY A 61 7.32 26.83 -12.65
N ARG A 62 6.96 25.76 -11.89
CA ARG A 62 7.92 24.69 -11.61
C ARG A 62 8.33 24.03 -12.93
N PRO A 63 9.63 24.02 -13.29
CA PRO A 63 10.07 23.60 -14.62
C PRO A 63 10.14 22.08 -14.79
N ASP A 64 10.31 21.33 -13.70
CA ASP A 64 10.38 19.86 -13.73
C ASP A 64 9.02 19.21 -13.41
N SER A 65 8.71 18.12 -14.11
CA SER A 65 7.49 17.32 -13.90
C SER A 65 7.77 15.91 -13.35
N GLY A 66 9.04 15.53 -13.24
CA GLY A 66 9.46 14.17 -12.84
C GLY A 66 8.98 13.76 -11.44
N TYR A 67 8.73 14.74 -10.55
CA TYR A 67 8.19 14.49 -9.22
C TYR A 67 6.79 13.84 -9.24
N LEU A 68 6.01 14.03 -10.30
CA LEU A 68 4.67 13.44 -10.47
C LEU A 68 4.70 11.94 -10.77
N TYR A 69 5.87 11.39 -11.13
CA TYR A 69 6.03 10.01 -11.58
C TYR A 69 6.56 9.08 -10.49
N TRP A 70 6.41 9.46 -9.22
CA TRP A 70 6.81 8.62 -8.09
C TRP A 70 5.58 8.03 -7.41
N LYS A 71 5.63 6.73 -7.13
CA LYS A 71 4.65 6.04 -6.29
C LYS A 71 5.32 5.36 -5.11
N TRP A 72 4.58 5.28 -4.02
CA TRP A 72 4.99 4.53 -2.84
C TRP A 72 4.79 3.03 -3.09
N LYS A 73 5.83 2.21 -2.83
CA LYS A 73 5.77 0.74 -2.89
C LYS A 73 6.15 0.13 -1.53
N PRO A 74 5.19 -0.42 -0.77
CA PRO A 74 5.47 -1.28 0.38
C PRO A 74 6.23 -2.54 -0.06
N ASN A 75 7.03 -3.13 0.83
CA ASN A 75 7.78 -4.35 0.52
C ASN A 75 6.91 -5.61 0.51
N GLN A 76 5.79 -5.59 1.22
CA GLN A 76 4.95 -6.78 1.46
C GLN A 76 3.86 -6.98 0.40
N CYS A 77 3.55 -5.95 -0.38
CA CYS A 77 2.52 -6.04 -1.42
C CYS A 77 2.68 -4.96 -2.49
N ASP A 78 1.95 -5.17 -3.59
CA ASP A 78 1.71 -4.13 -4.59
C ASP A 78 0.39 -3.40 -4.28
N ILE A 79 0.43 -2.07 -4.33
CA ILE A 79 -0.77 -1.24 -4.22
C ILE A 79 -1.40 -1.17 -5.62
N PRO A 80 -2.67 -1.60 -5.79
CA PRO A 80 -3.34 -1.48 -7.09
C PRO A 80 -3.46 -0.01 -7.49
N ARG A 81 -3.44 0.25 -8.81
CA ARG A 81 -3.71 1.60 -9.30
C ARG A 81 -5.12 2.00 -8.88
N PHE A 82 -5.27 3.24 -8.42
CA PHE A 82 -6.57 3.76 -8.06
C PHE A 82 -7.50 3.81 -9.28
N ASP A 83 -8.69 3.26 -9.11
CA ASP A 83 -9.77 3.27 -10.09
C ASP A 83 -10.90 4.13 -9.51
N ALA A 84 -11.11 5.29 -10.14
CA ALA A 84 -12.09 6.27 -9.68
C ALA A 84 -13.53 5.78 -9.86
N ASN A 85 -13.81 5.00 -10.92
CA ASN A 85 -15.14 4.48 -11.16
C ASN A 85 -15.48 3.47 -10.06
N ARG A 86 -14.60 2.50 -9.85
CA ARG A 86 -14.78 1.50 -8.78
C ARG A 86 -14.90 2.11 -7.39
N PHE A 87 -14.23 3.23 -7.12
CA PHE A 87 -14.33 3.92 -5.82
C PHE A 87 -15.68 4.62 -5.62
N LEU A 88 -16.26 5.15 -6.71
CA LEU A 88 -17.53 5.88 -6.69
C LEU A 88 -18.75 5.00 -7.01
N ASP A 89 -18.54 3.74 -7.40
CA ASP A 89 -19.61 2.78 -7.62
C ASP A 89 -20.40 2.59 -6.30
N PHE A 90 -21.72 2.76 -6.38
CA PHE A 90 -22.68 2.57 -5.28
C PHE A 90 -23.57 1.34 -5.54
#